data_AF-A0A5K1BDE3-F1
#
_entry.id   AF-A0A5K1BDE3-F1
#
_cell.length_a   1.000
_cell.length_b   1.000
_cell.length_c   1.000
_cell.angle_alpha   90.00
_cell.angle_beta   90.00
_cell.angle_gamma   90.00
#
_symmetry.space_group_name_H-M   'P 1'
#
loop_
_entity.id
_entity.type
_entity.pdbx_description
1 polymer ?
#
loop_
_entity_poly.entity_id
_entity_poly.type
_entity_poly.pdbx_seq_one_letter_code
_entity_poly.pdbx_strand_id
1 'polypeptide(L)'
;ILAQGKFNPSRDPCSVLWDVSWSDLHTMELTYGRKDDPKSPPSLLVLYLHRTAGSKENIRVIECLHESHQALEIYASIEQAMNTFGPNHFK
;
A
#
# COMPACT_ATOMS: atom_id res chain seq x y z
N ILE A 1 30.65 -7.20 -17.80
CA ILE A 1 30.05 -6.12 -16.98
C ILE A 1 28.68 -5.84 -17.55
N LEU A 2 27.62 -6.42 -16.96
CA LEU A 2 26.24 -6.12 -17.37
C LEU A 2 25.93 -4.71 -16.85
N ALA A 3 25.76 -3.76 -17.76
CA ALA A 3 25.38 -2.41 -17.41
C ALA A 3 23.96 -2.46 -16.85
N GLN A 4 23.83 -2.32 -15.53
CA GLN A 4 22.53 -2.11 -14.91
C GLN A 4 22.03 -0.74 -15.39
N GLY A 5 21.02 -0.75 -16.25
CA GLY A 5 20.33 0.46 -16.68
C GLY A 5 19.89 1.25 -15.46
N LYS A 6 20.14 2.56 -15.45
CA LYS A 6 19.70 3.44 -14.36
C LYS A 6 18.19 3.29 -14.17
N PHE A 7 17.81 2.88 -12.96
CA PHE A 7 16.44 2.82 -12.50
C PHE A 7 15.72 4.14 -12.81
N ASN A 8 14.63 4.06 -13.59
CA ASN A 8 13.82 5.20 -13.96
C ASN A 8 12.41 5.03 -13.35
N PRO A 9 12.10 5.71 -12.23
CA PRO A 9 10.82 5.56 -11.54
C PRO A 9 9.62 6.02 -12.40
N SER A 10 9.85 6.76 -13.49
CA SER A 10 8.81 7.21 -14.42
C SER A 10 8.46 6.19 -15.50
N ARG A 11 9.28 5.14 -15.71
CA ARG A 11 9.08 4.14 -16.76
C ARG A 11 8.53 2.82 -16.25
N ASP A 12 8.62 2.58 -14.95
CA ASP A 12 8.32 1.28 -14.36
C ASP A 12 7.60 1.53 -13.02
N PRO A 13 6.29 1.84 -13.08
CA PRO A 13 5.51 2.34 -11.94
C PRO A 13 5.39 1.33 -10.78
N CYS A 14 5.78 0.07 -11.01
CA CYS A 14 5.84 -0.96 -9.99
C CYS A 14 7.21 -1.06 -9.29
N SER A 15 8.20 -0.23 -9.65
CA SER A 15 9.56 -0.41 -9.16
C SER A 15 9.89 0.33 -7.87
N VAL A 16 8.95 1.08 -7.28
CA VAL A 16 9.13 1.60 -5.93
C VAL A 16 8.66 0.54 -4.93
N LEU A 17 9.62 -0.28 -4.50
CA LEU A 17 9.45 -1.18 -3.37
C LEU A 17 9.57 -0.36 -2.09
N TRP A 18 8.54 -0.45 -1.26
CA TRP A 18 8.53 0.19 0.06
C TRP A 18 8.55 -0.92 1.10
N ASP A 19 9.65 -1.00 1.85
CA ASP A 19 9.71 -1.87 3.02
C ASP A 19 8.95 -1.17 4.16
N VAL A 20 7.67 -1.50 4.33
CA VAL A 20 6.88 -1.09 5.49
C VAL A 20 7.00 -2.18 6.53
N SER A 21 7.60 -1.87 7.68
CA SER A 21 7.56 -2.79 8.81
C SER A 21 6.12 -2.95 9.28
N TRP A 22 5.71 -4.18 9.62
CA TRP A 22 4.40 -4.44 10.23
C TRP A 22 4.18 -3.66 11.53
N SER A 23 5.25 -3.28 12.24
CA SER A 23 5.19 -2.40 13.42
C SER A 23 4.81 -0.96 13.09
N ASP A 24 5.08 -0.54 11.87
CA ASP A 24 4.89 0.83 11.44
C ASP A 24 3.50 1.03 10.86
N LEU A 25 2.83 -0.03 10.39
CA LEU A 25 1.45 0.04 9.91
C LEU A 25 0.50 0.23 11.10
N HIS A 26 -0.10 1.43 11.20
CA HIS A 26 -1.05 1.77 12.25
C HIS A 26 -2.46 1.30 11.91
N THR A 27 -2.95 1.69 10.74
CA THR A 27 -4.26 1.29 10.22
C THR A 27 -4.32 1.48 8.71
N MET A 28 -5.39 1.00 8.09
CA MET A 28 -5.65 1.12 6.66
C MET A 28 -7.12 1.37 6.39
N GLU A 29 -7.42 2.02 5.26
CA GLU A 29 -8.76 2.45 4.88
C GLU A 29 -8.96 2.31 3.37
N LEU A 30 -10.14 1.81 2.97
CA LEU A 30 -10.56 1.79 1.57
C LEU A 30 -11.33 3.06 1.23
N THR A 31 -10.96 3.72 0.14
CA THR A 31 -11.58 4.96 -0.31
C THR A 31 -11.86 4.94 -1.81
N TYR A 32 -12.76 5.82 -2.25
CA TYR A 32 -13.10 5.95 -3.67
C TYR A 32 -12.18 6.94 -4.36
N GLY A 33 -11.64 6.53 -5.50
CA GLY A 33 -10.89 7.37 -6.42
C GLY A 33 -11.79 8.40 -7.11
N ARG A 34 -11.18 9.47 -7.61
CA ARG A 34 -11.91 10.55 -8.31
C ARG A 34 -12.66 10.09 -9.57
N LYS A 35 -12.24 8.96 -10.15
CA LYS A 35 -12.81 8.40 -11.39
C LYS A 35 -13.63 7.14 -11.13
N ASP A 36 -13.85 6.76 -9.87
CA ASP A 36 -14.65 5.59 -9.55
C ASP A 36 -16.12 5.86 -9.86
N ASP A 37 -16.79 4.86 -10.45
CA ASP A 37 -18.24 4.88 -10.55
C ASP A 37 -18.85 4.71 -9.14
N PRO A 38 -19.94 5.42 -8.77
CA PRO A 38 -20.55 5.31 -7.44
C PRO A 38 -21.02 3.90 -7.05
N LYS A 39 -21.19 2.99 -8.00
CA LYS A 39 -21.56 1.58 -7.78
C LYS A 39 -20.38 0.62 -7.89
N SER A 40 -19.22 1.12 -8.31
CA SER A 40 -18.00 0.31 -8.40
C SER A 40 -17.37 0.10 -7.02
N PRO A 41 -16.54 -0.93 -6.82
CA PRO A 41 -15.73 -1.06 -5.61
C PRO A 41 -14.72 0.10 -5.49
N PRO A 42 -14.26 0.42 -4.26
CA PRO A 42 -13.22 1.43 -4.05
C PRO A 42 -11.93 1.07 -4.78
N SER A 43 -11.31 2.04 -5.47
CA SER A 43 -10.02 1.85 -6.14
C SER A 43 -8.81 2.33 -5.34
N LEU A 44 -9.00 2.93 -4.16
CA LEU A 44 -7.90 3.46 -3.35
C LEU A 44 -7.77 2.73 -2.01
N LEU A 45 -6.54 2.36 -1.66
CA LEU A 45 -6.18 1.90 -0.33
C LEU A 45 -5.24 2.90 0.34
N VAL A 46 -5.66 3.46 1.47
CA VAL A 46 -4.87 4.40 2.27
C VAL A 46 -4.24 3.63 3.43
N LEU A 47 -2.91 3.70 3.55
CA LEU A 47 -2.17 3.17 4.69
C LEU A 47 -1.73 4.33 5.59
N TYR A 48 -2.08 4.23 6.87
CA TYR A 48 -1.65 5.14 7.90
C TYR A 48 -0.50 4.49 8.66
N LEU A 49 0.66 5.15 8.65
CA LEU A 49 1.88 4.66 9.28
C LEU A 49 2.20 5.45 10.55
N HIS A 50 2.77 4.79 11.54
CA HIS A 50 3.41 5.46 12.67
C HIS A 50 4.57 6.32 12.17
N ARG A 51 4.83 7.45 12.85
CA ARG A 51 5.94 8.34 12.51
C ARG A 51 7.27 7.59 12.63
N THR A 52 7.83 7.20 11.51
CA THR A 52 9.22 6.77 11.42
C THR A 52 10.11 8.02 11.47
N ALA A 53 11.18 7.98 12.27
CA ALA A 53 12.08 9.11 12.41
C ALA A 53 12.68 9.48 11.04
N GLY A 54 12.24 10.61 10.46
CA GLY A 54 12.75 11.14 9.20
C GLY A 54 11.77 11.15 8.02
N SER A 55 10.59 10.53 8.11
CA SER A 55 9.57 10.62 7.04
C SER A 55 8.57 11.75 7.31
N LYS A 56 8.30 12.58 6.30
CA LYS A 56 7.27 13.65 6.38
C LYS A 56 5.85 13.13 6.16
N GLU A 57 5.71 11.94 5.60
CA GLU A 57 4.43 11.41 5.16
C GLU A 57 4.11 10.12 5.92
N ASN A 58 3.19 10.26 6.87
CA ASN A 58 2.61 9.16 7.66
C ASN A 58 1.41 8.52 6.95
N ILE A 59 1.14 8.92 5.72
CA ILE A 59 0.01 8.47 4.92
C ILE A 59 0.55 8.04 3.56
N ARG A 60 0.12 6.87 3.10
CA ARG A 60 0.42 6.33 1.78
C ARG A 60 -0.89 6.00 1.10
N VAL A 61 -0.98 6.30 -0.20
CA VAL A 61 -2.15 5.97 -1.01
C VAL A 61 -1.71 5.04 -2.11
N ILE A 62 -2.37 3.89 -2.21
CA ILE A 62 -2.20 2.91 -3.28
C ILE A 62 -3.39 3.08 -4.22
N GLU A 63 -3.10 3.48 -5.45
CA GLU A 63 -4.09 3.53 -6.52
C GLU A 63 -4.18 2.17 -7.20
N CYS A 64 -5.39 1.60 -7.20
CA CYS A 64 -5.71 0.32 -7.82
C CYS A 64 -6.48 0.54 -9.12
N LEU A 65 -6.66 -0.54 -9.88
CA LEU A 65 -7.48 -0.53 -11.09
C LEU A 65 -8.94 -0.20 -10.75
N HIS A 66 -9.49 0.77 -11.48
CA HIS A 66 -10.89 1.16 -11.39
C HIS A 66 -11.80 -0.01 -11.77
N GLU A 67 -13.01 -0.06 -11.19
CA GLU A 67 -14.00 -1.11 -11.44
C GLU A 67 -13.50 -2.54 -11.13
N SER A 68 -12.47 -2.66 -10.30
CA SER A 68 -11.90 -3.93 -9.88
C SER A 68 -11.97 -4.12 -8.37
N HIS A 69 -11.85 -5.37 -7.91
CA HIS A 69 -11.75 -5.69 -6.49
C HIS A 69 -10.30 -5.61 -5.95
N GLN A 70 -9.36 -5.09 -6.74
CA GLN A 70 -7.93 -5.13 -6.41
C GLN A 70 -7.63 -4.45 -5.07
N ALA A 71 -8.25 -3.30 -4.77
CA ALA A 71 -8.03 -2.62 -3.49
C ALA A 71 -8.52 -3.47 -2.29
N LEU A 72 -9.67 -4.15 -2.45
CA LEU A 72 -10.23 -5.07 -1.45
C LEU A 72 -9.32 -6.29 -1.24
N GLU A 73 -8.81 -6.87 -2.33
CA GLU A 73 -7.90 -8.02 -2.28
C GLU A 73 -6.58 -7.67 -1.58
N ILE A 74 -6.02 -6.48 -1.87
CA ILE A 74 -4.80 -6.00 -1.21
C ILE A 74 -5.07 -5.74 0.28
N TYR A 75 -6.18 -5.05 0.61
CA TYR A 75 -6.58 -4.82 2.01
C TYR A 75 -6.67 -6.13 2.78
N ALA A 76 -7.41 -7.12 2.25
CA ALA A 76 -7.62 -8.40 2.90
C ALA A 76 -6.30 -9.17 3.07
N SER A 77 -5.41 -9.10 2.06
CA SER A 77 -4.10 -9.74 2.12
C SER A 77 -3.21 -9.12 3.20
N ILE A 78 -3.21 -7.79 3.33
CA ILE A 78 -2.47 -7.08 4.38
C ILE A 78 -3.06 -7.41 5.75
N GLU A 79 -4.39 -7.41 5.90
CA GLU A 79 -5.07 -7.77 7.14
C GLU A 79 -4.70 -9.19 7.59
N GLN A 80 -4.75 -10.15 6.66
CA GLN A 80 -4.37 -11.53 6.92
C GLN A 80 -2.89 -11.63 7.32
N ALA A 81 -1.99 -10.92 6.64
CA ALA A 81 -0.58 -10.89 6.97
C ALA A 81 -0.33 -10.29 8.38
N MET A 82 -1.02 -9.19 8.73
CA MET A 82 -0.95 -8.57 10.05
C MET A 82 -1.47 -9.50 11.15
N ASN A 83 -2.56 -10.22 10.90
CA ASN A 83 -3.12 -11.21 11.82
C ASN A 83 -2.28 -12.50 11.94
N THR A 84 -1.31 -12.71 11.05
CA THR A 84 -0.46 -13.91 11.06
C THR A 84 0.95 -13.60 11.58
N PHE A 85 1.50 -12.46 11.16
CA PHE A 85 2.90 -12.08 11.36
C PHE A 85 3.07 -10.75 12.11
N GLY A 86 1.97 -10.07 12.44
CA GLY A 86 2.01 -8.78 13.09
C GLY A 86 2.62 -8.84 14.49
N PRO A 87 3.10 -7.69 15.00
CA PRO A 87 3.82 -7.59 16.28
C PRO A 87 3.00 -8.08 17.49
N ASN A 88 1.67 -8.13 17.38
CA ASN A 88 0.78 -8.61 18.45
C ASN A 88 0.87 -10.13 18.70
N HIS A 89 1.54 -10.90 17.83
CA HIS A 89 1.70 -12.36 17.96
C HIS A 89 2.99 -12.79 18.68
N PHE A 90 3.96 -11.89 18.84
CA PHE A 90 5.18 -12.15 19.61
C PHE A 90 5.00 -11.67 21.05
N LYS A 91 4.22 -12.41 21.84
CA LYS A 91 4.09 -12.24 23.29
C LYS A 91 4.84 -13.32 24.04
#